data_AF-A0A357LAF7-F1
#
_entry.id   AF-A0A357LAF7-F1
#
_cell.length_a   1.000
_cell.length_b   1.000
_cell.length_c   1.000
_cell.angle_alpha   90.00
_cell.angle_beta   90.00
_cell.angle_gamma   90.00
#
_symmetry.space_group_name_H-M   'P 1'
#
loop_
_entity.id
_entity.type
_entity.pdbx_description
1 polymer ?
#
loop_
_entity_poly.entity_id
_entity_poly.type
_entity_poly.pdbx_seq_one_letter_code
_entity_poly.pdbx_strand_id
1 'polypeptide(L)' 'YRAGDIVAWSLEGGKGFRPHIGVVTDRIGRSGRPLIAHNIGAGPKLKGALFDWPMTGRYRP' A
#
# COMPACT_ATOMS: atom_id res chain seq x y z
N TYR A 1 2.13 -10.38 3.89
CA TYR A 1 2.89 -9.12 3.73
C TYR A 1 3.87 -9.02 4.86
N ARG A 2 5.15 -8.87 4.53
CA ARG A 2 6.25 -8.75 5.47
C ARG A 2 6.84 -7.35 5.37
N ALA A 3 7.40 -6.84 6.46
CA ALA A 3 8.12 -5.56 6.43
C ALA A 3 9.16 -5.57 5.29
N GLY A 4 9.24 -4.45 4.56
CA GLY A 4 10.09 -4.28 3.38
C GLY A 4 9.48 -4.78 2.06
N ASP A 5 8.34 -5.50 2.08
CA ASP A 5 7.62 -5.78 0.83
C ASP A 5 7.17 -4.45 0.18
N ILE A 6 7.35 -4.35 -1.14
CA ILE A 6 6.80 -3.25 -1.95
C ILE A 6 5.49 -3.75 -2.56
N VAL A 7 4.44 -2.95 -2.44
CA VAL A 7 3.12 -3.23 -3.02
C VAL A 7 2.77 -2.14 -4.03
N ALA A 8 2.17 -2.56 -5.15
CA ALA A 8 1.70 -1.68 -6.20
C ALA A 8 0.18 -1.79 -6.36
N TRP A 9 -0.48 -0.66 -6.60
CA TRP A 9 -1.93 -0.55 -6.79
C TRP A 9 -2.29 0.20 -8.07
N SER A 10 -3.52 0.00 -8.53
CA SER A 10 -4.25 0.98 -9.36
C SER A 10 -5.29 1.70 -8.49
N LEU A 11 -5.10 3.01 -8.25
CA LEU A 11 -6.02 3.81 -7.43
C LEU A 11 -7.36 4.09 -8.14
N GLU A 12 -7.39 3.97 -9.47
CA GLU A 12 -8.61 4.09 -10.29
C GLU A 12 -9.26 2.72 -10.57
N GLY A 13 -8.63 1.62 -10.13
CA GLY A 13 -9.10 0.27 -10.39
C GLY A 13 -9.24 -0.01 -11.89
N GLY A 14 -10.43 -0.46 -12.31
CA GLY A 14 -10.75 -0.75 -13.71
C GLY A 14 -11.21 0.47 -14.54
N LYS A 15 -11.26 1.67 -13.95
CA LYS A 15 -11.75 2.88 -14.62
C LYS A 15 -10.64 3.72 -15.25
N GLY A 16 -9.39 3.33 -15.07
CA GLY A 16 -8.21 4.05 -15.55
C GLY A 16 -6.94 3.55 -14.86
N PHE A 17 -5.79 4.09 -15.27
CA PHE A 17 -4.49 3.69 -14.74
C PHE A 17 -3.86 4.83 -13.94
N ARG A 18 -4.14 4.84 -12.63
CA ARG A 18 -3.48 5.72 -11.66
C ARG A 18 -2.58 4.88 -10.74
N PRO A 19 -1.35 4.57 -11.17
CA PRO A 19 -0.46 3.69 -10.43
C PRO A 19 -0.02 4.34 -9.11
N HIS A 20 0.10 3.53 -8.07
CA HIS A 20 0.68 3.96 -6.81
C HIS A 20 1.43 2.81 -6.14
N ILE A 21 2.42 3.14 -5.32
CA ILE A 21 3.20 2.16 -4.56
C ILE A 21 3.19 2.49 -3.08
N GLY A 22 3.43 1.47 -2.26
CA GLY A 22 3.69 1.65 -0.84
C GLY A 22 4.61 0.57 -0.32
N VAL A 23 5.20 0.84 0.85
CA VAL A 23 6.10 -0.09 1.53
C VAL A 23 5.39 -0.65 2.74
N VAL A 24 5.38 -1.98 2.85
CA VAL A 24 4.87 -2.68 4.03
C VAL A 24 5.82 -2.41 5.18
N THR A 25 5.29 -1.87 6.28
CA THR A 25 6.08 -1.60 7.50
C THR A 25 6.00 -2.77 8.49
N ASP A 26 6.79 -2.68 9.55
CA ASP A 26 6.73 -3.57 10.72
C ASP A 26 5.64 -3.15 11.74
N ARG A 27 5.04 -1.97 11.59
CA ARG A 27 3.98 -1.49 12.49
C ARG A 27 2.65 -2.14 12.17
N ILE A 28 1.98 -2.69 13.18
CA ILE A 28 0.67 -3.33 13.05
C ILE A 28 -0.44 -2.33 13.38
N GLY A 29 -1.41 -2.21 12.48
CA GLY A 29 -2.61 -1.40 12.68
C GLY A 29 -3.68 -2.12 13.48
N ARG A 30 -4.78 -1.40 13.79
CA ARG A 30 -5.92 -1.95 14.55
C ARG A 30 -6.55 -3.20 13.92
N SER A 31 -6.43 -3.36 12.60
CA SER A 31 -6.94 -4.53 11.87
C SER A 31 -6.05 -5.78 12.00
N GLY A 32 -4.98 -5.73 12.79
CA GLY A 32 -4.00 -6.83 12.90
C GLY A 32 -3.09 -6.97 11.68
N ARG A 33 -3.15 -6.04 10.73
CA ARG A 33 -2.35 -6.04 9.50
C ARG A 33 -1.23 -4.99 9.56
N PRO A 34 -0.11 -5.20 8.86
CA PRO A 34 0.91 -4.17 8.69
C PRO A 34 0.34 -2.87 8.14
N LEU A 35 0.79 -1.75 8.68
CA LEU A 35 0.59 -0.42 8.11
C LEU A 35 1.49 -0.25 6.89
N ILE A 36 1.02 0.56 5.97
CA ILE A 36 1.70 0.93 4.74
C ILE A 36 2.28 2.32 4.91
N ALA A 37 3.57 2.48 4.61
CA ALA A 37 4.16 3.78 4.33
C ALA A 37 3.91 4.14 2.86
N HIS A 38 3.20 5.25 2.64
CA HIS A 38 2.91 5.76 1.30
C HIS A 38 2.64 7.27 1.34
N ASN A 39 2.50 7.91 0.19
CA ASN A 39 2.18 9.33 0.08
C ASN A 39 1.06 9.54 -0.95
N ILE A 40 -0.17 9.17 -0.57
CA ILE A 40 -1.36 9.49 -1.36
C ILE A 40 -1.89 10.83 -0.86
N GLY A 41 -1.66 11.90 -1.64
CA GLY A 41 -2.19 13.23 -1.37
C GLY A 41 -1.44 13.98 -0.27
N ALA A 42 -2.07 14.12 0.92
CA ALA A 42 -1.70 15.06 1.99
C ALA A 42 -0.42 14.70 2.79
N GLY A 43 0.67 14.45 2.08
CA GLY A 43 1.98 14.11 2.62
C GLY A 43 2.13 12.64 3.02
N PRO A 44 3.34 12.24 3.47
CA PRO A 44 3.62 10.87 3.88
C PRO A 44 2.72 10.40 5.02
N LYS A 45 2.17 9.19 4.90
CA LYS A 45 1.30 8.57 5.90
C LYS A 45 1.70 7.13 6.17
N LEU A 46 1.48 6.72 7.41
CA LEU A 46 1.32 5.32 7.80
C LEU A 46 -0.17 5.01 7.87
N LYS A 47 -0.69 4.19 6.96
CA LYS A 47 -2.13 3.88 6.86
C LYS A 47 -2.34 2.38 6.70
N GLY A 48 -3.47 1.88 7.20
CA GLY A 48 -3.92 0.50 6.94
C GLY A 48 -4.42 0.30 5.50
N ALA A 49 -3.64 0.72 4.51
CA ALA A 49 -4.06 0.82 3.11
C ALA A 49 -3.80 -0.43 2.26
N LEU A 50 -3.32 -1.50 2.89
CA LEU A 50 -2.78 -2.68 2.24
C LEU A 50 -3.73 -3.31 1.21
N PHE A 51 -5.03 -3.22 1.45
CA PHE A 51 -6.10 -3.76 0.59
C PHE A 51 -7.16 -2.70 0.22
N ASP A 52 -6.84 -1.41 0.34
CA ASP A 52 -7.80 -0.33 0.05
C ASP A 52 -8.07 -0.18 -1.47
N TRP A 53 -7.13 -0.64 -2.31
CA TRP A 53 -7.21 -0.58 -3.77
C TRP A 53 -6.77 -1.90 -4.43
N PRO A 54 -7.19 -2.15 -5.68
CA PRO A 54 -6.72 -3.31 -6.45
C PRO A 54 -5.20 -3.35 -6.52
N MET A 55 -4.62 -4.45 -6.03
CA MET A 55 -3.19 -4.69 -6.13
C MET A 55 -2.83 -5.15 -7.55
N THR A 56 -1.82 -4.50 -8.12
CA THR A 56 -1.25 -4.84 -9.43
C THR A 56 0.07 -5.60 -9.30
N GLY A 57 0.68 -5.59 -8.11
CA GLY A 57 1.90 -6.33 -7.85
C GLY A 57 2.34 -6.31 -6.39
N ARG A 58 3.17 -7.30 -6.04
CA ARG A 58 3.90 -7.38 -4.77
C ARG A 58 5.32 -7.85 -5.07
N TYR A 59 6.30 -7.11 -4.56
CA TYR A 59 7.71 -7.35 -4.81
C TYR A 59 8.46 -7.43 -3.49
N ARG A 60 9.45 -8.32 -3.44
CA ARG A 60 10.40 -8.42 -2.34
C ARG A 60 11.79 -8.66 -2.96
N PRO A 61 12.72 -7.70 -2.86
CA PRO A 61 14.10 -7.92 -3.27
C PRO A 61 14.80 -8.93 -2.34
#